data_AF-A0A7Y3IE53-F1
#
_entry.id   AF-A0A7Y3IE53-F1
#
_cell.length_a   1.000
_cell.length_b   1.000
_cell.length_c   1.000
_cell.angle_alpha   90.00
_cell.angle_beta   90.00
_cell.angle_gamma   90.00
#
_symmetry.space_group_name_H-M   'P 1'
#
loop_
_entity.id
_entity.type
_entity.pdbx_description
1 polymer ?
#
loop_
_entity_poly.entity_id
_entity_poly.type
_entity_poly.pdbx_seq_one_letter_code
_entity_poly.pdbx_strand_id
1 'polypeptide(L)' 'AYGSQFQRTEGDAATPINDPRFLPAMEARLAEFGRQVGVAYAEPFVMAVPPLLHDPVSDLTRGKP' A
#
# COMPACT_ATOMS: atom_id res chain seq x y z
N ALA A 1 -6.25 -3.39 -15.74
CA ALA A 1 -7.67 -3.35 -15.36
C ALA A 1 -8.35 -2.02 -15.74
N TYR A 2 -7.81 -0.85 -15.38
CA TYR A 2 -8.46 0.46 -15.61
C TYR A 2 -7.70 1.38 -16.59
N GLY A 3 -7.41 0.89 -17.80
CA GLY A 3 -6.61 1.63 -18.80
C GLY A 3 -7.16 3.01 -19.12
N SER A 4 -8.49 3.14 -19.26
CA SER A 4 -9.17 4.41 -19.56
C SER A 4 -9.02 5.50 -18.49
N GLN A 5 -8.54 5.16 -17.30
CA GLN A 5 -8.34 6.12 -16.21
C GLN A 5 -6.88 6.56 -16.08
N PHE A 6 -5.94 5.65 -16.32
CA PHE A 6 -4.51 5.90 -16.06
C PHE A 6 -3.71 6.20 -17.33
N GLN A 7 -4.22 5.84 -18.50
CA GLN A 7 -3.60 6.14 -19.78
C GLN A 7 -4.25 7.39 -20.35
N ARG A 8 -3.43 8.30 -20.87
CA ARG A 8 -3.89 9.47 -21.60
C ARG A 8 -3.62 9.28 -23.08
N THR A 9 -4.67 9.30 -23.89
CA THR A 9 -4.60 9.27 -25.35
C THR A 9 -4.86 10.66 -25.93
N GLU A 10 -4.61 10.82 -27.22
CA GLU A 10 -4.83 12.08 -27.91
C GLU A 10 -6.33 12.43 -27.92
N GLY A 11 -6.67 13.64 -27.45
CA GLY A 11 -8.05 14.09 -27.28
C GLY A 11 -8.60 13.93 -25.86
N ASP A 12 -7.91 13.19 -24.98
CA ASP A 12 -8.35 13.03 -23.58
C ASP A 12 -8.07 14.28 -22.74
N ALA A 13 -9.03 14.61 -21.87
CA ALA A 13 -8.85 15.62 -20.84
C ALA A 13 -7.71 15.23 -19.88
N ALA A 14 -6.88 16.20 -19.51
CA ALA A 14 -5.86 16.00 -18.50
C ALA A 14 -6.53 15.85 -17.12
N THR A 15 -6.25 14.76 -16.42
CA THR A 15 -6.70 14.51 -15.05
C THR A 15 -5.49 14.15 -14.18
N PRO A 16 -5.57 14.32 -12.85
CA PRO A 16 -4.46 13.97 -11.97
C PRO A 16 -4.05 12.50 -12.05
N ILE A 17 -4.99 11.59 -12.36
CA ILE A 17 -4.75 10.16 -12.37
C ILE A 17 -4.25 9.63 -13.73
N ASN A 18 -4.41 10.40 -14.81
CA ASN A 18 -3.86 10.07 -16.13
C ASN A 18 -2.54 10.78 -16.45
N ASP A 19 -1.94 11.46 -15.46
CA ASP A 19 -0.56 11.93 -15.54
C ASP A 19 0.39 10.71 -15.50
N PRO A 20 1.37 10.60 -16.42
CA PRO A 20 2.31 9.48 -16.44
C PRO A 20 3.08 9.26 -15.12
N ARG A 21 3.17 10.28 -14.27
CA ARG A 21 3.84 10.21 -12.96
C ARG A 21 2.94 9.62 -11.87
N PHE A 22 1.64 9.48 -12.09
CA PHE A 22 0.70 9.02 -11.06
C PHE A 22 1.02 7.62 -10.55
N LEU A 23 1.14 6.63 -11.44
CA LEU A 23 1.43 5.24 -11.05
C LEU A 23 2.83 5.10 -10.41
N PRO A 24 3.92 5.71 -10.96
CA PRO A 24 5.20 5.75 -10.27
C PRO A 24 5.15 6.39 -8.87
N ALA A 25 4.36 7.45 -8.69
CA ALA A 25 4.18 8.08 -7.38
C ALA A 25 3.44 7.17 -6.39
N MET A 26 2.45 6.40 -6.85
CA MET A 26 1.80 5.37 -6.02
C MET A 26 2.75 4.27 -5.62
N GLU A 27 3.57 3.76 -6.54
CA GLU A 27 4.59 2.77 -6.24
C GLU A 27 5.61 3.30 -5.22
N ALA A 28 6.11 4.52 -5.41
CA ALA A 28 7.04 5.15 -4.48
C ALA A 28 6.45 5.30 -3.07
N ARG A 29 5.15 5.61 -2.95
CA ARG A 29 4.45 5.65 -1.67
C ARG A 29 4.45 4.27 -0.99
N LEU A 30 4.15 3.21 -1.73
CA LEU A 30 4.16 1.84 -1.18
C LEU A 30 5.55 1.41 -0.75
N ALA A 31 6.59 1.79 -1.52
CA ALA A 31 7.98 1.50 -1.18
C ALA A 31 8.41 2.23 0.10
N GLU A 32 8.00 3.48 0.28
CA GLU A 32 8.30 4.24 1.49
C GLU A 32 7.69 3.59 2.75
N PHE A 33 6.45 3.11 2.68
CA PHE A 33 5.88 2.36 3.80
C PHE A 33 6.52 0.99 3.98
N GLY A 34 6.88 0.30 2.90
CA GLY A 34 7.64 -0.96 2.96
C GLY A 34 8.94 -0.81 3.75
N ARG A 35 9.70 0.26 3.47
CA ARG A 35 10.95 0.61 4.16
C ARG A 35 10.78 0.73 5.67
N GLN A 36 9.64 1.24 6.15
CA GLN A 36 9.37 1.44 7.58
C GLN A 36 9.14 0.12 8.34
N VAL A 37 8.71 -0.94 7.65
CA VAL A 37 8.41 -2.25 8.25
C VAL A 37 9.33 -3.37 7.75
N GLY A 38 10.39 -3.02 7.01
CA GLY A 38 11.42 -3.97 6.57
C GLY A 38 11.01 -4.86 5.39
N VAL A 39 10.06 -4.43 4.54
CA VAL A 39 9.69 -5.14 3.30
C VAL A 39 9.83 -4.22 2.07
N ALA A 40 9.73 -4.79 0.86
CA ALA A 40 9.88 -4.01 -0.37
C ALA A 40 8.75 -2.99 -0.59
N TYR A 41 7.51 -3.37 -0.32
CA TYR A 41 6.32 -2.54 -0.48
C TYR A 41 5.30 -2.86 0.60
N ALA A 42 4.64 -1.85 1.16
CA ALA A 42 3.56 -2.04 2.12
C ALA A 42 2.43 -1.02 1.90
N GLU A 43 1.20 -1.45 2.17
CA GLU A 43 0.02 -0.59 2.17
C GLU A 43 -0.25 -0.04 3.58
N PRO A 44 -0.31 1.28 3.76
CA PRO A 44 -0.65 1.88 5.05
C PRO A 44 -2.16 1.88 5.29
N PHE A 45 -2.57 1.53 6.52
CA PHE A 45 -3.95 1.64 6.97
C PHE A 45 -4.05 2.59 8.15
N VAL A 46 -5.16 3.35 8.21
CA VAL A 46 -5.54 4.17 9.37
C VAL A 46 -6.81 3.56 9.96
N MET A 47 -6.81 3.32 11.26
CA MET A 47 -7.94 2.71 11.96
C MET A 47 -8.43 3.62 13.07
N ALA A 48 -9.75 3.68 13.24
CA ALA A 48 -10.39 4.46 14.32
C ALA A 48 -10.12 3.87 15.71
N VAL A 49 -9.89 2.56 15.78
CA VAL A 49 -9.60 1.81 17.01
C VAL A 49 -8.37 0.94 16.73
N PRO A 50 -7.45 0.77 17.71
CA PRO A 50 -6.33 -0.15 17.56
C PRO A 50 -6.79 -1.56 17.15
N PRO A 51 -6.09 -2.24 16.24
CA PRO A 51 -6.46 -3.59 15.84
C PRO A 51 -6.22 -4.53 17.02
N LEU A 52 -7.11 -5.50 17.21
CA LEU A 52 -6.81 -6.62 18.09
C LEU A 52 -5.73 -7.46 17.42
N LEU A 53 -4.55 -7.50 18.02
CA LEU A 53 -3.46 -8.36 17.61
C LEU A 53 -3.31 -9.47 18.65
N HIS A 54 -3.21 -10.71 18.19
CA HIS A 54 -2.73 -11.79 19.03
C HIS A 54 -1.25 -11.55 19.33
N ASP A 55 -0.81 -11.84 20.55
CA ASP A 55 0.60 -11.76 20.90
C ASP A 55 1.31 -13.02 20.37
N PRO A 56 2.11 -12.91 19.30
CA PRO A 56 2.77 -14.06 18.71
C PRO A 56 3.78 -14.69 19.68
N VAL A 57 4.33 -13.93 20.65
CA VAL A 57 5.25 -14.47 21.66
C VAL A 57 4.51 -15.30 22.69
N SER A 58 3.35 -14.83 23.16
CA SER A 58 2.45 -15.61 24.01
C SER A 58 1.99 -16.90 23.32
N ASP A 59 1.70 -16.85 22.03
CA ASP A 59 1.23 -18.02 21.27
C ASP A 59 2.34 -19.06 21.08
N LEU A 60 3.59 -18.62 20.87
CA LEU A 60 4.76 -19.52 20.78
C LEU A 60 5.12 -20.19 22.11
N THR A 61 4.82 -19.56 23.25
CA THR A 61 5.20 -20.06 24.58
C THR A 61 4.14 -20.99 25.20
N ARG A 62 2.87 -20.92 24.79
CA ARG A 62 1.82 -21.86 25.22
C ARG A 62 1.94 -23.27 24.63
N GLY A 63 2.77 -23.46 23.60
CA GLY A 63 2.99 -24.75 22.94
C GLY A 63 4.12 -25.61 23.51
N LYS A 64 4.81 -25.17 24.57
CA LYS A 64 5.84 -26.01 25.23
C LYS A 64 5.23 -26.72 26.44
N PRO A 65 5.33 -28.07 26.54
CA PRO A 65 4.97 -28.79 27.76
C PRO A 65 5.84 -28.35 28.94
#